data_AF-A0A171BZP7-F1
#
_entry.id   AF-A0A171BZP7-F1
#
_cell.length_a   1.000
_cell.length_b   1.000
_cell.length_c   1.000
_cell.angle_alpha   90.00
_cell.angle_beta   90.00
_cell.angle_gamma   90.00
#
_symmetry.space_group_name_H-M   'P 1'
#
loop_
_entity.id
_entity.type
_entity.pdbx_description
1 polymer ?
#
loop_
_entity_poly.entity_id
_entity_poly.type
_entity_poly.pdbx_seq_one_letter_code
_entity_poly.pdbx_strand_id
1 'polypeptide(L)' 'MASLIARIRTYLSSPQGRRNLEKAKAMARDPRNQQKARGLLARLRGGRSHHPTNRW' A
#
# COMPACT_ATOMS: atom_id res chain seq x y z
N MET A 1 2.36 27.48 0.82
CA MET A 1 1.49 26.39 0.33
C MET A 1 1.03 25.48 1.47
N ALA A 2 -0.08 25.79 2.14
CA ALA A 2 -0.71 24.92 3.16
C ALA A 2 -1.99 24.20 2.66
N SER A 3 -2.42 24.51 1.44
CA SER A 3 -3.77 24.20 0.97
C SER A 3 -3.99 22.73 0.59
N LEU A 4 -2.95 22.03 0.08
CA LEU A 4 -3.10 20.64 -0.34
C LEU A 4 -3.31 19.70 0.86
N ILE A 5 -2.50 19.86 1.92
CA ILE A 5 -2.65 19.09 3.16
C ILE A 5 -3.98 19.41 3.84
N ALA A 6 -4.39 20.69 3.86
CA ALA A 6 -5.69 21.09 4.38
C ALA A 6 -6.84 20.43 3.60
N ARG A 7 -6.76 20.38 2.26
CA ARG A 7 -7.78 19.75 1.42
C ARG A 7 -7.84 18.24 1.58
N ILE A 8 -6.68 17.59 1.74
CA ILE A 8 -6.62 16.17 2.11
C ILE A 8 -7.24 15.95 3.49
N ARG A 9 -6.95 16.80 4.48
CA ARG A 9 -7.53 16.70 5.82
C ARG A 9 -9.05 16.90 5.80
N THR A 10 -9.55 17.89 5.06
CA THR A 10 -10.99 18.10 4.83
C THR A 10 -11.63 16.92 4.11
N TYR A 11 -10.94 16.35 3.13
CA TYR A 11 -11.41 15.16 2.42
C TYR A 11 -11.44 13.93 3.32
N LEU A 12 -10.42 13.71 4.16
CA LEU A 12 -10.38 12.61 5.13
C LEU A 12 -11.43 12.77 6.24
N SER A 13 -11.77 14.00 6.62
CA SER A 13 -12.87 14.31 7.54
C SER A 13 -14.26 14.15 6.92
N SER A 14 -14.36 14.09 5.60
CA SER A 14 -15.63 13.87 4.90
C SER A 14 -16.12 12.41 5.04
N PRO A 15 -17.44 12.14 4.91
CA PRO A 15 -17.98 10.78 4.94
C PRO A 15 -17.39 9.86 3.85
N GLN A 16 -16.99 10.40 2.71
CA GLN A 16 -16.28 9.64 1.66
C GLN A 16 -14.86 9.27 2.08
N GLY A 17 -14.12 10.20 2.70
CA GLY A 17 -12.78 9.95 3.23
C GLY A 17 -12.78 8.91 4.35
N ARG A 18 -13.74 8.99 5.27
CA ARG A 18 -13.93 7.99 6.34
C ARG A 18 -14.17 6.60 5.77
N ARG A 19 -15.05 6.44 4.78
CA ARG A 19 -15.29 5.15 4.11
C ARG A 19 -14.04 4.58 3.45
N ASN A 20 -13.22 5.42 2.82
CA ASN A 20 -11.96 4.98 2.23
C ASN A 20 -10.92 4.60 3.29
N LEU A 21 -10.85 5.35 4.39
CA LEU A 21 -10.03 5.03 5.56
C LEU A 21 -10.45 3.72 6.23
N GLU A 22 -11.76 3.48 6.35
CA GLU A 22 -12.31 2.24 6.91
C GLU A 22 -12.02 1.05 6.01
N LYS A 23 -12.19 1.18 4.69
CA LYS A 23 -11.78 0.15 3.72
C LYS A 23 -10.29 -0.11 3.79
N ALA A 24 -9.47 0.93 3.87
CA ALA A 24 -8.02 0.79 4.02
C ALA A 24 -7.66 0.11 5.35
N LYS A 25 -8.29 0.49 6.47
CA LYS A 25 -8.11 -0.16 7.78
C LYS A 25 -8.57 -1.61 7.77
N ALA A 26 -9.69 -1.93 7.12
CA ALA A 26 -10.19 -3.29 6.98
C ALA A 26 -9.24 -4.14 6.13
N MET A 27 -8.76 -3.59 5.01
CA MET A 27 -7.74 -4.23 4.17
C MET A 27 -6.41 -4.42 4.89
N ALA A 28 -6.02 -3.48 5.76
CA ALA A 28 -4.79 -3.56 6.55
C ALA A 28 -4.91 -4.52 7.74
N ARG A 29 -6.11 -4.64 8.31
CA ARG A 29 -6.44 -5.60 9.38
C ARG A 29 -6.56 -7.02 8.88
N ASP A 30 -6.78 -7.24 7.59
CA ASP A 30 -6.89 -8.57 7.04
C ASP A 30 -5.50 -9.19 6.77
N PRO A 31 -5.07 -10.21 7.55
CA PRO A 31 -3.78 -10.87 7.36
C PRO A 31 -3.69 -11.63 6.02
N ARG A 32 -4.81 -12.02 5.41
CA ARG A 32 -4.83 -12.68 4.09
C ARG A 32 -4.40 -11.72 2.98
N ASN A 33 -4.80 -10.46 3.10
CA ASN A 33 -4.31 -9.41 2.19
C ASN A 33 -2.84 -9.10 2.40
N GLN A 34 -2.33 -9.18 3.63
CA GLN A 34 -0.89 -9.01 3.89
C GLN A 34 -0.06 -10.10 3.20
N GLN A 35 -0.50 -11.36 3.19
CA GLN A 35 0.22 -12.42 2.49
C GLN A 35 0.26 -12.18 0.97
N LYS A 36 -0.88 -11.77 0.39
CA LYS A 36 -0.96 -11.42 -1.03
C LYS A 36 -0.11 -10.20 -1.37
N ALA A 37 -0.12 -9.18 -0.53
CA ALA A 37 0.71 -7.99 -0.67
C ALA A 37 2.21 -8.33 -0.53
N ARG A 38 2.59 -9.18 0.43
CA ARG A 38 3.96 -9.68 0.60
C ARG A 38 4.43 -10.45 -0.63
N GLY A 39 3.59 -11.30 -1.22
CA GLY A 39 3.91 -12.02 -2.46
C GLY A 39 4.11 -11.09 -3.66
N LEU A 40 3.25 -10.07 -3.80
CA LEU A 40 3.39 -9.06 -4.85
C LEU A 40 4.63 -8.17 -4.64
N LEU A 41 4.88 -7.73 -3.41
CA LEU A 41 6.07 -6.97 -3.04
C LEU A 41 7.35 -7.80 -3.23
N ALA A 42 7.32 -9.09 -2.87
CA ALA A 42 8.43 -10.01 -3.08
C ALA A 42 8.73 -10.21 -4.57
N ARG A 43 7.70 -10.29 -5.44
CA ARG A 43 7.88 -10.31 -6.90
C ARG A 43 8.45 -8.99 -7.43
N LEU A 44 7.93 -7.85 -6.97
CA LEU A 44 8.43 -6.52 -7.35
C LEU A 44 9.86 -6.26 -6.88
N ARG A 45 10.25 -6.82 -5.73
CA ARG A 45 11.61 -6.72 -5.16
C ARG A 45 12.56 -7.76 -5.79
N GLY A 46 12.07 -8.97 -6.05
CA GLY A 46 12.83 -10.08 -6.64
C GLY A 46 13.08 -9.91 -8.14
N GLY A 47 12.19 -9.22 -8.87
CA GLY A 47 12.38 -8.91 -10.30
C GLY A 47 13.55 -7.96 -10.59
N ARG A 48 14.13 -7.32 -9.56
CA ARG A 48 15.33 -6.47 -9.69
C ARG A 48 16.64 -7.17 -9.35
N SER A 49 16.62 -8.44 -8.91
CA SER A 49 17.81 -9.15 -8.43
C SER A 49 18.14 -10.42 -9.20
N HIS A 50 17.44 -10.74 -10.29
CA HIS A 50 17.79 -11.89 -11.13
C HIS A 50 18.85 -11.50 -12.18
N HIS A 51 20.08 -11.27 -11.70
CA HIS A 51 21.27 -11.50 -12.50
C HIS A 51 21.75 -12.91 -12.13
N PRO A 52 21.58 -13.93 -13.00
CA PRO A 52 22.22 -15.22 -12.80
C PRO A 52 23.70 -15.05 -13.15
N THR A 53 24.46 -14.49 -12.22
CA THR A 53 25.92 -14.54 -12.27
C THR A 53 26.33 -15.89 -11.67
N ASN A 54 26.49 -16.84 -12.60
CA ASN A 54 27.49 -17.90 -12.66
C ASN A 54 28.21 -18.25 -11.35
N ARG A 55 28.00 -19.46 -10.82
CA ARG A 55 28.90 -20.02 -9.80
C ARG A 55 28.83 -21.56 -9.71
N TRP A 56 29.82 -22.18 -10.39
CA TRP A 56 30.40 -23.53 -10.28
C TRP A 56 29.49 -24.75 -10.45
#